data_AF-A0A2H0Q3S2-F1
#
_entry.id   AF-A0A2H0Q3S2-F1
#
_cell.length_a   1.000
_cell.length_b   1.000
_cell.length_c   1.000
_cell.angle_alpha   90.00
_cell.angle_beta   90.00
_cell.angle_gamma   90.00
#
_symmetry.space_group_name_H-M   'P 1'
#
loop_
_entity.id
_entity.type
_entity.pdbx_description
1 polymer ?
#
loop_
_entity_poly.entity_id
_entity_poly.type
_entity_poly.pdbx_seq_one_letter_code
_entity_poly.pdbx_strand_id
1 'polypeptide(L)'
;MFKLLSHSLFIFTILCQSLFADDKREIAVSKLIKDKKRHLQEYLKIHSQFNKQVCRAGAEEKYWELYREFRGDGHYLPVLKDGKLDRLTVSRFVTEIESKIQWINEEKSKLSKRKDFDLIKPALKKLEQRLDEALKLKEKIIFAKDDKEKALALTESKYAMIALKGAYKNLTDQIPFLLSYKFPVDHFQLRENYDDVKYSEDVKEIQRKNEVYFFRKIVQDGAQNPENSGSDSFLRAALDTLALELENQSSILSENLRHDLSWAIDSVEGHISRYGKVKIIKRLEEWSDRTKRELDFYIALKNDKVQAGDHFETSMDILSRKEKARYLLKEYVLTKQKEVYEYWARQSPLNRALFSMETILFNEVGRFDGSDALERKDVAQVVINRTFEDRYNELVERDSLYSYLSTHFKKHQAEYPWLNVMLKEGEFSFTYFFITGSVRIFCPEQTRIGKSLIRENVSLALDLLSEPNHNFNALRYFSRASMLGRISMDKLWGDYQAIAERPGIKVVRNHERYTGFLKDGKLTFLYDFMSPEGDNYLVYQIGKTKMVYLAKNKTFYTYRSPHYFKYFAPVTKLSHSPKKP
;
A
#
# COMPACT_ATOMS: atom_id res chain seq x y z
N MET A 1 18.14 -11.37 60.66
CA MET A 1 17.65 -11.94 59.37
C MET A 1 16.58 -11.09 58.69
N PHE A 2 15.57 -10.55 59.38
CA PHE A 2 14.49 -9.78 58.74
C PHE A 2 14.87 -8.39 58.14
N LYS A 3 15.99 -7.76 58.56
CA LYS A 3 16.46 -6.49 57.99
C LYS A 3 17.25 -6.62 56.68
N LEU A 4 17.80 -7.81 56.40
CA LEU A 4 18.55 -8.09 55.16
C LEU A 4 17.62 -8.46 54.00
N LEU A 5 16.49 -9.12 54.28
CA LEU A 5 15.48 -9.43 53.26
C LEU A 5 14.75 -8.19 52.73
N SER A 6 14.55 -7.14 53.55
CA SER A 6 13.90 -5.91 53.07
C SER A 6 14.77 -5.10 52.11
N HIS A 7 16.10 -5.13 52.28
CA HIS A 7 17.03 -4.44 51.40
C HIS A 7 17.20 -5.17 50.06
N SER A 8 17.20 -6.52 50.07
CA SER A 8 17.27 -7.31 48.85
C SER A 8 15.99 -7.19 48.01
N LEU A 9 14.81 -7.08 48.63
CA LEU A 9 13.55 -6.90 47.89
C LEU A 9 13.44 -5.51 47.25
N PHE A 10 13.96 -4.46 47.92
CA PHE A 10 13.95 -3.08 47.42
C PHE A 10 14.94 -2.85 46.27
N ILE A 11 16.12 -3.49 46.34
CA ILE A 11 17.12 -3.45 45.25
C ILE A 11 16.61 -4.23 44.03
N PHE A 12 15.86 -5.32 44.22
CA PHE A 12 15.25 -6.06 43.11
C PHE A 12 14.09 -5.30 42.45
N THR A 13 13.32 -4.50 43.22
CA THR A 13 12.28 -3.63 42.63
C THR A 13 12.87 -2.45 41.87
N ILE A 14 14.00 -1.88 42.32
CA ILE A 14 14.70 -0.81 41.60
C ILE A 14 15.40 -1.35 40.34
N LEU A 15 15.99 -2.56 40.38
CA LEU A 15 16.59 -3.19 39.19
C LEU A 15 15.55 -3.64 38.15
N CYS A 16 14.38 -4.12 38.58
CA CYS A 16 13.29 -4.43 37.63
C CYS A 16 12.66 -3.18 37.03
N GLN A 17 12.64 -2.04 37.73
CA GLN A 17 12.18 -0.76 37.16
C GLN A 17 13.18 -0.16 36.17
N SER A 18 14.49 -0.44 36.31
CA SER A 18 15.49 -0.03 35.32
C SER A 18 15.53 -0.89 34.05
N LEU A 19 14.93 -2.08 34.05
CA LEU A 19 14.84 -2.95 32.86
C LEU A 19 13.63 -2.64 31.97
N PHE A 20 12.71 -1.79 32.44
CA PHE A 20 11.59 -1.23 31.67
C PHE A 20 11.60 0.30 31.68
N ALA A 21 12.77 0.91 31.82
CA ALA A 21 12.95 2.29 31.40
C ALA A 21 12.91 2.29 29.87
N ASP A 22 11.74 2.59 29.31
CA ASP A 22 11.60 2.97 27.91
C ASP A 22 12.47 4.22 27.74
N ASP A 23 13.69 4.00 27.24
CA ASP A 23 14.71 5.02 27.10
C ASP A 23 14.14 6.08 26.15
N LYS A 24 13.62 7.19 26.71
CA LYS A 24 12.98 8.25 25.93
C LYS A 24 14.03 8.81 24.98
N ARG A 25 14.06 8.28 23.75
CA ARG A 25 15.00 8.71 22.71
C ARG A 25 14.73 10.19 22.43
N GLU A 26 15.60 11.04 22.95
CA GLU A 26 15.44 12.48 22.84
C GLU A 26 15.63 12.90 21.38
N ILE A 27 14.59 13.49 20.79
CA ILE A 27 14.66 14.03 19.43
C ILE A 27 15.43 15.35 19.50
N ALA A 28 16.68 15.38 19.05
CA ALA A 28 17.54 16.57 19.15
C ALA A 28 16.89 17.87 18.60
N VAL A 29 16.04 17.76 17.57
CA VAL A 29 15.36 18.93 16.98
C VAL A 29 14.20 19.47 17.83
N SER A 30 13.68 18.72 18.81
CA SER A 30 12.57 19.16 19.68
C SER A 30 12.95 20.42 20.48
N LYS A 31 14.20 20.48 20.96
CA LYS A 31 14.78 21.62 21.69
C LYS A 31 14.83 22.92 20.88
N LEU A 32 14.75 22.82 19.56
CA LEU A 32 14.78 23.97 18.65
C LEU A 32 13.40 24.62 18.48
N ILE A 33 12.32 23.93 18.87
CA ILE A 33 10.94 24.39 18.68
C ILE A 33 10.57 25.31 19.85
N LYS A 34 10.62 26.63 19.59
CA LYS A 34 10.21 27.65 20.59
C LYS A 34 8.81 28.19 20.31
N ASP A 35 8.53 28.48 19.04
CA ASP A 35 7.24 29.00 18.57
C ASP A 35 6.87 28.31 17.27
N LYS A 36 5.87 27.41 17.35
CA LYS A 36 5.38 26.63 16.21
C LYS A 36 4.87 27.51 15.07
N LYS A 37 4.17 28.61 15.37
CA LYS A 37 3.62 29.52 14.35
C LYS A 37 4.75 30.24 13.62
N ARG A 38 5.77 30.70 14.34
CA ARG A 38 6.95 31.33 13.74
C ARG A 38 7.70 30.35 12.83
N HIS A 39 7.98 29.14 13.31
CA HIS A 39 8.69 28.11 12.52
C HIS A 39 7.90 27.68 11.29
N LEU A 40 6.57 27.59 11.36
CA LEU A 40 5.73 27.35 10.20
C LEU A 40 5.92 28.43 9.12
N GLN A 41 5.88 29.71 9.49
CA GLN A 41 6.03 30.81 8.51
C GLN A 41 7.46 30.85 7.92
N GLU A 42 8.47 30.61 8.75
CA GLU A 42 9.86 30.51 8.32
C GLU A 42 10.05 29.36 7.32
N TYR A 43 9.56 28.17 7.64
CA TYR A 43 9.59 27.02 6.75
C TYR A 43 8.91 27.32 5.42
N LEU A 44 7.70 27.89 5.43
CA LEU A 44 6.96 28.21 4.19
C LEU A 44 7.72 29.20 3.30
N LYS A 45 8.48 30.14 3.89
CA LYS A 45 9.34 31.07 3.14
C LYS A 45 10.51 30.31 2.49
N ILE A 46 11.21 29.47 3.25
CA ILE A 46 12.33 28.65 2.75
C ILE A 46 11.85 27.67 1.68
N HIS A 47 10.70 27.03 1.88
CA HIS A 47 10.08 26.13 0.93
C HIS A 47 9.69 26.85 -0.37
N SER A 48 9.21 28.09 -0.29
CA SER A 48 8.96 28.90 -1.49
C SER A 48 10.25 29.23 -2.25
N GLN A 49 11.34 29.52 -1.54
CA GLN A 49 12.67 29.74 -2.15
C GLN A 49 13.21 28.47 -2.81
N PHE A 50 13.11 27.34 -2.11
CA PHE A 50 13.45 26.02 -2.60
C PHE A 50 12.74 25.72 -3.93
N ASN A 51 11.42 25.89 -3.97
CA ASN A 51 10.64 25.63 -5.17
C ASN A 51 11.10 26.50 -6.34
N LYS A 52 11.40 27.79 -6.12
CA LYS A 52 11.91 28.68 -7.17
C LYS A 52 13.30 28.28 -7.66
N GLN A 53 14.15 27.72 -6.80
CA GLN A 53 15.53 27.37 -7.13
C GLN A 53 15.64 26.02 -7.85
N VAL A 54 14.93 25.00 -7.34
CA VAL A 54 15.05 23.60 -7.76
C VAL A 54 13.99 23.23 -8.81
N CYS A 55 12.74 23.66 -8.63
CA CYS A 55 11.66 23.53 -9.61
C CYS A 55 11.56 24.77 -10.51
N ARG A 56 12.58 25.00 -11.33
CA ARG A 56 12.55 26.09 -12.33
C ARG A 56 11.50 25.79 -13.41
N ALA A 57 11.04 26.82 -14.10
CA ALA A 57 10.15 26.67 -15.26
C ALA A 57 10.74 25.64 -16.25
N GLY A 58 9.93 24.68 -16.70
CA GLY A 58 10.38 23.59 -17.57
C GLY A 58 10.85 22.33 -16.84
N ALA A 59 11.06 22.35 -15.52
CA ALA A 59 11.57 21.18 -14.80
C ALA A 59 10.56 20.04 -14.74
N GLU A 60 9.31 20.34 -14.37
CA GLU A 60 8.24 19.34 -14.34
C GLU A 60 7.91 18.87 -15.77
N GLU A 61 7.91 19.76 -16.76
CA GLU A 61 7.69 19.44 -18.17
C GLU A 61 8.76 18.48 -18.70
N LYS A 62 10.03 18.73 -18.38
CA LYS A 62 11.15 17.87 -18.78
C LYS A 62 11.07 16.50 -18.11
N TYR A 63 10.69 16.45 -16.84
CA TYR A 63 10.40 15.17 -16.18
C TYR A 63 9.35 14.38 -16.94
N TRP A 64 8.21 15.00 -17.28
CA TRP A 64 7.11 14.32 -17.98
C TRP A 64 7.46 13.90 -19.40
N GLU A 65 8.32 14.65 -20.10
CA GLU A 65 8.90 14.27 -21.39
C GLU A 65 9.71 12.97 -21.26
N LEU A 66 10.72 12.97 -20.38
CA LEU A 66 11.59 11.81 -20.13
C LEU A 66 10.80 10.60 -19.60
N TYR A 67 9.79 10.85 -18.76
CA TYR A 67 8.93 9.81 -18.22
C TYR A 67 8.09 9.14 -19.31
N ARG A 68 7.56 9.90 -20.28
CA ARG A 68 6.84 9.34 -21.44
C ARG A 68 7.75 8.47 -22.30
N GLU A 69 8.97 8.93 -22.58
CA GLU A 69 9.97 8.15 -23.32
C GLU A 69 10.35 6.86 -22.60
N PHE A 70 10.58 6.92 -21.29
CA PHE A 70 10.88 5.76 -20.45
C PHE A 70 9.73 4.74 -20.42
N ARG A 71 8.48 5.21 -20.30
CA ARG A 71 7.30 4.35 -20.31
C ARG A 71 7.13 3.66 -21.66
N GLY A 72 7.41 4.37 -22.76
CA GLY A 72 7.16 3.92 -24.12
C GLY A 72 5.74 3.36 -24.26
N ASP A 73 5.62 2.26 -25.01
CA ASP A 73 4.34 1.58 -25.25
C ASP A 73 3.89 0.69 -24.08
N GLY A 74 4.65 0.66 -22.98
CA GLY A 74 4.31 -0.08 -21.76
C GLY A 74 4.66 -1.58 -21.78
N HIS A 75 5.18 -2.11 -22.89
CA HIS A 75 5.62 -3.50 -22.98
C HIS A 75 6.80 -3.82 -22.05
N TYR A 76 6.77 -5.01 -21.45
CA TYR A 76 7.89 -5.51 -20.66
C TYR A 76 8.91 -6.17 -21.58
N LEU A 77 10.19 -5.87 -21.41
CA LEU A 77 11.25 -6.49 -22.20
C LEU A 77 12.07 -7.36 -21.24
N PRO A 78 12.02 -8.70 -21.34
CA PRO A 78 12.80 -9.58 -20.50
C PRO A 78 14.25 -9.59 -21.00
N VAL A 79 15.20 -9.28 -20.11
CA VAL A 79 16.61 -9.07 -20.46
C VAL A 79 17.49 -10.02 -19.65
N LEU A 80 18.46 -10.64 -20.32
CA LEU A 80 19.46 -11.50 -19.70
C LEU A 80 20.63 -10.68 -19.14
N LYS A 81 21.53 -11.33 -18.40
CA LYS A 81 22.69 -10.66 -17.80
C LYS A 81 23.62 -9.99 -18.83
N ASP A 82 23.69 -10.52 -20.04
CA ASP A 82 24.50 -9.99 -21.14
C ASP A 82 23.82 -8.84 -21.90
N GLY A 83 22.67 -8.35 -21.41
CA GLY A 83 21.92 -7.26 -22.03
C GLY A 83 21.06 -7.67 -23.22
N LYS A 84 21.06 -8.96 -23.60
CA LYS A 84 20.26 -9.45 -24.73
C LYS A 84 18.84 -9.81 -24.30
N LEU A 85 17.96 -9.85 -25.30
CA LEU A 85 16.59 -10.31 -25.13
C LEU A 85 16.54 -11.78 -24.69
N ASP A 86 15.79 -12.04 -23.63
CA ASP A 86 15.45 -13.39 -23.19
C ASP A 86 14.35 -13.98 -24.10
N ARG A 87 14.78 -14.46 -25.28
CA ARG A 87 13.88 -14.99 -26.31
C ARG A 87 13.13 -16.24 -25.88
N LEU A 88 13.70 -17.02 -24.96
CA LEU A 88 13.05 -18.21 -24.43
C LEU A 88 11.81 -17.81 -23.62
N THR A 89 11.98 -16.86 -22.71
CA THR A 89 10.86 -16.31 -21.93
C THR A 89 9.81 -15.67 -22.85
N VAL A 90 10.22 -14.83 -23.82
CA VAL A 90 9.27 -14.25 -24.80
C VAL A 90 8.50 -15.34 -25.55
N SER A 91 9.20 -16.33 -26.10
CA SER A 91 8.58 -17.41 -26.89
C SER A 91 7.59 -18.22 -26.08
N ARG A 92 7.91 -18.51 -24.81
CA ARG A 92 7.01 -19.23 -23.90
C ARG A 92 5.71 -18.47 -23.66
N PHE A 93 5.78 -17.15 -23.47
CA PHE A 93 4.61 -16.36 -23.11
C PHE A 93 3.80 -15.85 -24.30
N VAL A 94 4.31 -15.92 -25.54
CA VAL A 94 3.50 -15.69 -26.76
C VAL A 94 2.25 -16.58 -26.75
N THR A 95 2.41 -17.88 -26.51
CA THR A 95 1.27 -18.83 -26.43
C THR A 95 0.31 -18.51 -25.30
N GLU A 96 0.82 -17.98 -24.18
CA GLU A 96 -0.02 -17.56 -23.06
C GLU A 96 -0.85 -16.32 -23.42
N ILE A 97 -0.29 -15.37 -24.17
CA ILE A 97 -1.00 -14.18 -24.65
C ILE A 97 -2.07 -14.58 -25.69
N GLU A 98 -1.76 -15.50 -26.60
CA GLU A 98 -2.74 -16.08 -27.53
C GLU A 98 -3.94 -16.69 -26.79
N SER A 99 -3.64 -17.50 -25.76
CA SER A 99 -4.66 -18.14 -24.91
C SER A 99 -5.51 -17.10 -24.17
N LYS A 100 -4.91 -15.99 -23.71
CA LYS A 100 -5.64 -14.87 -23.12
C LYS A 100 -6.58 -14.19 -24.11
N ILE A 101 -6.15 -13.96 -25.35
CA ILE A 101 -7.01 -13.36 -26.40
C ILE A 101 -8.22 -14.26 -26.68
N GLN A 102 -8.00 -15.57 -26.80
CA GLN A 102 -9.09 -16.53 -26.98
C GLN A 102 -10.09 -16.45 -25.83
N TRP A 103 -9.60 -16.50 -24.59
CA TRP A 103 -10.43 -16.39 -23.40
C TRP A 103 -11.21 -15.06 -23.34
N ILE A 104 -10.59 -13.91 -23.62
CA ILE A 104 -11.30 -12.61 -23.65
C ILE A 104 -12.44 -12.63 -24.68
N ASN A 105 -12.17 -13.18 -25.88
CA ASN A 105 -13.17 -13.26 -26.95
C ASN A 105 -14.32 -14.22 -26.63
N GLU A 106 -14.03 -15.33 -25.95
CA GLU A 106 -15.07 -16.22 -25.42
C GLU A 106 -15.96 -15.52 -24.40
N GLU A 107 -15.38 -14.80 -23.44
CA GLU A 107 -16.14 -14.03 -22.45
C GLU A 107 -16.97 -12.92 -23.10
N LYS A 108 -16.42 -12.22 -24.08
CA LYS A 108 -17.16 -11.25 -24.90
C LYS A 108 -18.33 -11.90 -25.63
N SER A 109 -18.13 -13.09 -26.21
CA SER A 109 -19.17 -13.84 -26.92
C SER A 109 -20.29 -14.32 -25.99
N LYS A 110 -19.93 -14.90 -24.83
CA LYS A 110 -20.88 -15.29 -23.77
C LYS A 110 -21.69 -14.09 -23.29
N LEU A 111 -21.03 -12.97 -23.03
CA LEU A 111 -21.68 -11.74 -22.58
C LEU A 111 -22.63 -11.16 -23.65
N SER A 112 -22.22 -11.21 -24.93
CA SER A 112 -23.04 -10.71 -26.05
C SER A 112 -24.35 -11.48 -26.20
N LYS A 113 -24.34 -12.78 -25.92
CA LYS A 113 -25.53 -13.66 -25.95
C LYS A 113 -26.47 -13.45 -24.74
N ARG A 114 -25.97 -12.88 -23.64
CA ARG A 114 -26.78 -12.63 -22.45
C ARG A 114 -27.76 -11.49 -22.70
N LYS A 115 -29.04 -11.66 -22.34
CA LYS A 115 -30.06 -10.62 -22.54
C LYS A 115 -29.78 -9.37 -21.69
N ASP A 116 -29.60 -9.57 -20.40
CA ASP A 116 -29.46 -8.51 -19.38
C ASP A 116 -28.64 -9.01 -18.18
N PHE A 117 -28.59 -8.22 -17.12
CA PHE A 117 -27.88 -8.52 -15.88
C PHE A 117 -28.82 -8.88 -14.72
N ASP A 118 -30.04 -9.32 -15.03
CA ASP A 118 -31.08 -9.50 -14.02
C ASP A 118 -30.76 -10.64 -13.05
N LEU A 119 -29.95 -11.63 -13.44
CA LEU A 119 -29.49 -12.70 -12.56
C LEU A 119 -28.31 -12.28 -11.64
N ILE A 120 -27.60 -11.20 -11.96
CA ILE A 120 -26.47 -10.72 -11.13
C ILE A 120 -26.99 -10.09 -9.84
N LYS A 121 -28.08 -9.30 -9.91
CA LYS A 121 -28.62 -8.60 -8.73
C LYS A 121 -29.08 -9.59 -7.63
N PRO A 122 -29.85 -10.66 -7.93
CA PRO A 122 -30.16 -11.70 -6.94
C PRO A 122 -28.92 -12.39 -6.37
N ALA A 123 -27.89 -12.64 -7.20
CA ALA A 123 -26.66 -13.26 -6.73
C ALA A 123 -25.90 -12.35 -5.76
N LEU A 124 -25.79 -11.05 -6.05
CA LEU A 124 -25.21 -10.05 -5.15
C LEU A 124 -25.98 -9.97 -3.84
N LYS A 125 -27.32 -9.83 -3.91
CA LYS A 125 -28.18 -9.79 -2.72
C LYS A 125 -28.05 -11.06 -1.89
N LYS A 126 -27.93 -12.23 -2.54
CA LYS A 126 -27.75 -13.49 -1.82
C LYS A 126 -26.40 -13.56 -1.13
N LEU A 127 -25.33 -13.08 -1.77
CA LEU A 127 -24.01 -13.01 -1.17
C LEU A 127 -23.99 -12.06 0.03
N GLU A 128 -24.58 -10.88 -0.10
CA GLU A 128 -24.74 -9.90 1.00
C GLU A 128 -25.51 -10.51 2.18
N GLN A 129 -26.64 -11.18 1.92
CA GLN A 129 -27.39 -11.90 2.96
C GLN A 129 -26.54 -12.94 3.69
N ARG A 130 -25.73 -13.73 2.96
CA ARG A 130 -24.85 -14.73 3.59
C ARG A 130 -23.73 -14.07 4.40
N LEU A 131 -23.24 -12.93 3.95
CA LEU A 131 -22.24 -12.16 4.69
C LEU A 131 -22.82 -11.64 6.01
N ASP A 132 -24.04 -11.10 5.97
CA ASP A 132 -24.76 -10.64 7.16
C ASP A 132 -25.09 -11.78 8.13
N GLU A 133 -25.50 -12.94 7.62
CA GLU A 133 -25.71 -14.15 8.44
C GLU A 133 -24.42 -14.57 9.15
N ALA A 134 -23.30 -14.64 8.43
CA ALA A 134 -22.00 -14.96 9.01
C ALA A 134 -21.54 -13.92 10.04
N LEU A 135 -21.84 -12.64 9.81
CA LEU A 135 -21.53 -11.55 10.73
C LEU A 135 -22.36 -11.64 12.03
N LYS A 136 -23.65 -11.92 11.94
CA LYS A 136 -24.51 -12.14 13.11
C LYS A 136 -24.05 -13.34 13.95
N LEU A 137 -23.58 -14.40 13.30
CA LEU A 137 -23.03 -15.55 14.01
C LEU A 137 -21.70 -15.22 14.70
N LYS A 138 -20.85 -14.40 14.07
CA LYS A 138 -19.66 -13.85 14.72
C LYS A 138 -20.02 -13.05 15.98
N GLU A 139 -21.02 -12.16 15.88
CA GLU A 139 -21.54 -11.42 17.03
C GLU A 139 -22.01 -12.36 18.15
N LYS A 140 -22.81 -13.37 17.81
CA LYS A 140 -23.29 -14.40 18.76
C LYS A 140 -22.14 -15.15 19.44
N ILE A 141 -21.06 -15.45 18.71
CA ILE A 141 -19.87 -16.12 19.26
C ILE A 141 -19.14 -15.22 20.26
N ILE A 142 -18.99 -13.92 19.94
CA ILE A 142 -18.28 -12.95 20.79
C ILE A 142 -19.05 -12.67 22.09
N PHE A 143 -20.38 -12.60 22.02
CA PHE A 143 -21.24 -12.29 23.16
C PHE A 143 -21.93 -13.52 23.80
N ALA A 144 -21.48 -14.73 23.48
CA ALA A 144 -22.02 -15.96 24.06
C ALA A 144 -21.88 -15.95 25.60
N LYS A 145 -22.92 -16.40 26.31
CA LYS A 145 -22.96 -16.38 27.78
C LYS A 145 -22.16 -17.52 28.41
N ASP A 146 -22.07 -18.63 27.70
CA ASP A 146 -21.39 -19.84 28.14
C ASP A 146 -20.76 -20.60 26.97
N ASP A 147 -19.91 -21.58 27.30
CA ASP A 147 -19.19 -22.39 26.31
C ASP A 147 -20.13 -23.22 25.43
N LYS A 148 -21.33 -23.56 25.91
CA LYS A 148 -22.30 -24.36 25.15
C LYS A 148 -22.94 -23.51 24.05
N GLU A 149 -23.37 -22.29 24.37
CA GLU A 149 -23.87 -21.32 23.41
C GLU A 149 -22.80 -20.99 22.37
N LYS A 150 -21.55 -20.78 22.82
CA LYS A 150 -20.42 -20.52 21.93
C LYS A 150 -20.14 -21.69 20.99
N ALA A 151 -20.12 -22.93 21.49
CA ALA A 151 -19.90 -24.13 20.68
C ALA A 151 -21.01 -24.34 19.63
N LEU A 152 -22.27 -24.09 19.99
CA LEU A 152 -23.39 -24.15 19.06
C LEU A 152 -23.26 -23.07 17.97
N ALA A 153 -22.96 -21.83 18.36
CA ALA A 153 -22.78 -20.72 17.42
C ALA A 153 -21.58 -20.94 16.48
N LEU A 154 -20.50 -21.56 16.96
CA LEU A 154 -19.35 -21.96 16.12
C LEU A 154 -19.75 -23.01 15.07
N THR A 155 -20.58 -23.97 15.45
CA THR A 155 -21.10 -25.00 14.52
C THR A 155 -21.98 -24.36 13.45
N GLU A 156 -22.90 -23.48 13.84
CA GLU A 156 -23.72 -22.68 12.91
C GLU A 156 -22.86 -21.82 11.99
N SER A 157 -21.82 -21.17 12.53
CA SER A 157 -20.90 -20.30 11.77
C SER A 157 -20.14 -21.08 10.71
N LYS A 158 -19.71 -22.32 11.00
CA LYS A 158 -19.09 -23.20 10.00
C LYS A 158 -20.00 -23.44 8.80
N TYR A 159 -21.28 -23.73 9.02
CA TYR A 159 -22.24 -23.93 7.92
C TYR A 159 -22.55 -22.62 7.18
N ALA A 160 -22.62 -21.50 7.90
CA ALA A 160 -22.80 -20.18 7.28
C ALA A 160 -21.60 -19.81 6.38
N MET A 161 -20.37 -20.12 6.79
CA MET A 161 -19.17 -19.91 5.97
C MET A 161 -19.18 -20.78 4.69
N ILE A 162 -19.65 -22.03 4.78
CA ILE A 162 -19.86 -22.90 3.59
C ILE A 162 -20.90 -22.28 2.65
N ALA A 163 -22.02 -21.79 3.20
CA ALA A 163 -23.06 -21.15 2.41
C ALA A 163 -22.59 -19.82 1.79
N LEU A 164 -21.75 -19.06 2.49
CA LEU A 164 -21.11 -17.83 2.01
C LEU A 164 -20.21 -18.12 0.82
N LYS A 165 -19.34 -19.13 0.93
CA LYS A 165 -18.52 -19.63 -0.18
C LYS A 165 -19.36 -20.03 -1.39
N GLY A 166 -20.45 -20.77 -1.16
CA GLY A 166 -21.39 -21.16 -2.22
C GLY A 166 -22.05 -19.95 -2.90
N ALA A 167 -22.46 -18.94 -2.14
CA ALA A 167 -23.03 -17.71 -2.68
C ALA A 167 -22.00 -16.90 -3.48
N TYR A 168 -20.75 -16.87 -3.03
CA TYR A 168 -19.65 -16.23 -3.75
C TYR A 168 -19.38 -16.92 -5.08
N LYS A 169 -19.28 -18.26 -5.08
CA LYS A 169 -19.13 -19.05 -6.30
C LYS A 169 -20.28 -18.81 -7.28
N ASN A 170 -21.52 -18.80 -6.79
CA ASN A 170 -22.68 -18.48 -7.61
C ASN A 170 -22.58 -17.06 -8.21
N LEU A 171 -22.10 -16.06 -7.46
CA LEU A 171 -21.85 -14.74 -8.03
C LEU A 171 -20.80 -14.81 -9.14
N THR A 172 -19.64 -15.41 -8.90
CA THR A 172 -18.54 -15.48 -9.89
C THR A 172 -18.95 -16.21 -11.16
N ASP A 173 -19.78 -17.25 -11.06
CA ASP A 173 -20.35 -17.96 -12.22
C ASP A 173 -21.28 -17.06 -13.06
N GLN A 174 -21.88 -16.02 -12.46
CA GLN A 174 -22.70 -15.02 -13.16
C GLN A 174 -21.90 -13.87 -13.74
N ILE A 175 -20.64 -13.66 -13.35
CA ILE A 175 -19.80 -12.55 -13.81
C ILE A 175 -18.45 -13.01 -14.39
N PRO A 176 -18.38 -14.05 -15.22
CA PRO A 176 -17.09 -14.57 -15.72
C PRO A 176 -16.29 -13.52 -16.50
N PHE A 177 -16.98 -12.57 -17.15
CA PHE A 177 -16.38 -11.40 -17.80
C PHE A 177 -15.67 -10.41 -16.86
N LEU A 178 -15.88 -10.49 -15.54
CA LEU A 178 -15.21 -9.71 -14.49
C LEU A 178 -14.16 -10.54 -13.72
N LEU A 179 -13.85 -11.77 -14.13
CA LEU A 179 -12.82 -12.59 -13.50
C LEU A 179 -11.47 -12.43 -14.21
N SER A 180 -10.36 -12.77 -13.56
CA SER A 180 -9.05 -12.74 -14.20
C SER A 180 -8.88 -13.87 -15.23
N TYR A 181 -8.02 -13.64 -16.21
CA TYR A 181 -7.51 -14.74 -17.02
C TYR A 181 -6.73 -15.70 -16.10
N LYS A 182 -7.08 -17.00 -16.13
CA LYS A 182 -6.65 -18.02 -15.15
C LYS A 182 -7.17 -17.83 -13.73
N PHE A 183 -8.40 -17.34 -13.58
CA PHE A 183 -9.07 -17.24 -12.28
C PHE A 183 -9.13 -18.60 -11.52
N PRO A 184 -8.84 -18.64 -10.21
CA PRO A 184 -8.31 -17.53 -9.41
C PRO A 184 -6.78 -17.42 -9.53
N VAL A 185 -6.27 -16.19 -9.65
CA VAL A 185 -4.83 -15.91 -9.68
C VAL A 185 -4.30 -15.61 -8.28
N ASP A 186 -3.31 -16.37 -7.81
CA ASP A 186 -2.65 -16.09 -6.52
C ASP A 186 -1.66 -14.91 -6.62
N HIS A 187 -2.18 -13.71 -6.40
CA HIS A 187 -1.36 -12.49 -6.43
C HIS A 187 -0.33 -12.39 -5.31
N PHE A 188 -0.57 -13.04 -4.17
CA PHE A 188 0.40 -13.08 -3.07
C PHE A 188 1.58 -13.96 -3.46
N GLN A 189 1.31 -15.19 -3.91
CA GLN A 189 2.35 -16.12 -4.35
C GLN A 189 3.16 -15.55 -5.53
N LEU A 190 2.51 -14.89 -6.49
CA LEU A 190 3.22 -14.22 -7.59
C LEU A 190 4.13 -13.09 -7.09
N ARG A 191 3.73 -12.38 -6.03
CA ARG A 191 4.55 -11.34 -5.42
C ARG A 191 5.73 -11.93 -4.67
N GLU A 192 5.49 -12.95 -3.85
CA GLU A 192 6.51 -13.70 -3.09
C GLU A 192 7.57 -14.29 -4.02
N ASN A 193 7.14 -15.04 -5.03
CA ASN A 193 8.03 -15.64 -6.04
C ASN A 193 8.92 -14.61 -6.75
N TYR A 194 8.43 -13.40 -6.96
CA TYR A 194 9.22 -12.33 -7.57
C TYR A 194 10.20 -11.72 -6.56
N ASP A 195 9.76 -11.49 -5.32
CA ASP A 195 10.58 -10.89 -4.27
C ASP A 195 11.76 -11.80 -3.89
N ASP A 196 11.63 -13.13 -4.03
CA ASP A 196 12.71 -14.10 -3.82
C ASP A 196 13.90 -13.95 -4.79
N VAL A 197 13.61 -13.57 -6.03
CA VAL A 197 14.56 -13.62 -7.15
C VAL A 197 14.96 -12.24 -7.70
N LYS A 198 14.25 -11.18 -7.31
CA LYS A 198 14.39 -9.82 -7.90
C LYS A 198 15.81 -9.24 -7.84
N TYR A 199 16.61 -9.62 -6.84
CA TYR A 199 17.98 -9.14 -6.64
C TYR A 199 19.05 -10.18 -7.01
N SER A 200 18.67 -11.33 -7.58
CA SER A 200 19.65 -12.34 -7.96
C SER A 200 20.48 -11.89 -9.17
N GLU A 201 21.78 -12.17 -9.12
CA GLU A 201 22.73 -11.99 -10.21
C GLU A 201 23.08 -13.29 -10.94
N ASP A 202 22.52 -14.41 -10.47
CA ASP A 202 22.63 -15.72 -11.11
C ASP A 202 21.83 -15.74 -12.42
N VAL A 203 22.39 -16.36 -13.46
CA VAL A 203 21.79 -16.34 -14.81
C VAL A 203 20.44 -17.07 -14.84
N LYS A 204 20.31 -18.22 -14.15
CA LYS A 204 19.05 -18.97 -14.11
C LYS A 204 17.99 -18.21 -13.32
N GLU A 205 18.38 -17.60 -12.22
CA GLU A 205 17.47 -16.78 -11.41
C GLU A 205 17.07 -15.48 -12.12
N ILE A 206 17.93 -14.89 -12.97
CA ILE A 206 17.54 -13.76 -13.85
C ILE A 206 16.47 -14.18 -14.85
N GLN A 207 16.62 -15.36 -15.47
CA GLN A 207 15.59 -15.91 -16.35
C GLN A 207 14.29 -16.16 -15.59
N ARG A 208 14.35 -16.80 -14.42
CA ARG A 208 13.18 -17.01 -13.55
C ARG A 208 12.50 -15.70 -13.15
N LYS A 209 13.28 -14.67 -12.82
CA LYS A 209 12.77 -13.30 -12.55
C LYS A 209 12.01 -12.74 -13.76
N ASN A 210 12.57 -12.88 -14.95
CA ASN A 210 11.92 -12.46 -16.19
C ASN A 210 10.61 -13.22 -16.40
N GLU A 211 10.60 -14.53 -16.19
CA GLU A 211 9.41 -15.37 -16.35
C GLU A 211 8.30 -14.97 -15.38
N VAL A 212 8.61 -14.87 -14.08
CA VAL A 212 7.63 -14.50 -13.06
C VAL A 212 7.07 -13.10 -13.32
N TYR A 213 7.92 -12.13 -13.66
CA TYR A 213 7.46 -10.76 -13.90
C TYR A 213 6.65 -10.64 -15.19
N PHE A 214 7.03 -11.32 -16.27
CA PHE A 214 6.28 -11.32 -17.52
C PHE A 214 4.91 -11.99 -17.30
N PHE A 215 4.87 -13.16 -16.65
CA PHE A 215 3.61 -13.82 -16.34
C PHE A 215 2.68 -12.90 -15.54
N ARG A 216 3.21 -12.20 -14.53
CA ARG A 216 2.44 -11.20 -13.77
C ARG A 216 1.84 -10.11 -14.67
N LYS A 217 2.55 -9.61 -15.69
CA LYS A 217 1.99 -8.63 -16.63
C LYS A 217 0.82 -9.18 -17.45
N ILE A 218 0.81 -10.48 -17.71
CA ILE A 218 -0.26 -11.15 -18.46
C ILE A 218 -1.49 -11.34 -17.58
N VAL A 219 -1.32 -11.82 -16.35
CA VAL A 219 -2.44 -12.22 -15.46
C VAL A 219 -2.91 -11.13 -14.49
N GLN A 220 -2.07 -10.14 -14.15
CA GLN A 220 -2.43 -9.00 -13.28
C GLN A 220 -2.94 -7.81 -14.12
N ASP A 221 -3.91 -8.06 -15.00
CA ASP A 221 -4.45 -7.11 -15.98
C ASP A 221 -5.99 -7.08 -15.93
N GLY A 222 -6.61 -6.11 -16.60
CA GLY A 222 -8.06 -6.00 -16.69
C GLY A 222 -8.52 -5.13 -17.86
N ALA A 223 -9.81 -5.20 -18.15
CA ALA A 223 -10.44 -4.42 -19.19
C ALA A 223 -10.47 -2.94 -18.82
N GLN A 224 -10.19 -2.06 -19.78
CA GLN A 224 -10.13 -0.62 -19.57
C GLN A 224 -11.25 0.08 -20.35
N ASN A 225 -11.58 1.30 -19.95
CA ASN A 225 -12.38 2.14 -20.84
C ASN A 225 -11.56 2.47 -22.11
N PRO A 226 -12.19 2.53 -23.30
CA PRO A 226 -11.48 2.87 -24.54
C PRO A 226 -10.71 4.21 -24.48
N GLU A 227 -11.19 5.16 -23.68
CA GLU A 227 -10.52 6.45 -23.43
C GLU A 227 -9.45 6.41 -22.33
N ASN A 228 -9.10 5.22 -21.82
CA ASN A 228 -8.13 4.99 -20.75
C ASN A 228 -8.44 5.68 -19.40
N SER A 229 -9.71 6.04 -19.17
CA SER A 229 -10.15 6.73 -17.94
C SER A 229 -10.26 5.82 -16.70
N GLY A 230 -10.16 4.50 -16.86
CA GLY A 230 -10.19 3.55 -15.74
C GLY A 230 -10.17 2.08 -16.13
N SER A 231 -9.61 1.23 -15.26
CA SER A 231 -9.48 -0.22 -15.41
C SER A 231 -10.24 -0.97 -14.31
N ASP A 232 -10.64 -2.21 -14.58
CA ASP A 232 -11.23 -3.12 -13.59
C ASP A 232 -10.23 -4.13 -13.00
N SER A 233 -8.93 -3.99 -13.31
CA SER A 233 -7.87 -4.89 -12.84
C SER A 233 -7.83 -5.07 -11.32
N PHE A 234 -8.08 -3.99 -10.57
CA PHE A 234 -8.12 -4.05 -9.11
C PHE A 234 -9.31 -4.86 -8.58
N LEU A 235 -10.48 -4.75 -9.23
CA LEU A 235 -11.66 -5.54 -8.88
C LEU A 235 -11.44 -7.02 -9.20
N ARG A 236 -10.91 -7.33 -10.39
CA ARG A 236 -10.56 -8.70 -10.79
C ARG A 236 -9.63 -9.36 -9.77
N ALA A 237 -8.55 -8.66 -9.41
CA ALA A 237 -7.58 -9.15 -8.45
C ALA A 237 -8.14 -9.35 -7.04
N ALA A 238 -9.07 -8.50 -6.63
CA ALA A 238 -9.75 -8.66 -5.34
C ALA A 238 -10.67 -9.89 -5.36
N LEU A 239 -11.35 -10.17 -6.48
CA LEU A 239 -12.16 -11.39 -6.65
C LEU A 239 -11.27 -12.65 -6.64
N ASP A 240 -10.08 -12.62 -7.25
CA ASP A 240 -9.12 -13.72 -7.16
C ASP A 240 -8.75 -14.01 -5.70
N THR A 241 -8.39 -12.95 -4.97
CA THR A 241 -7.97 -13.06 -3.57
C THR A 241 -9.10 -13.57 -2.67
N LEU A 242 -10.32 -13.08 -2.86
CA LEU A 242 -11.50 -13.55 -2.15
C LEU A 242 -11.81 -15.02 -2.41
N ALA A 243 -11.62 -15.49 -3.66
CA ALA A 243 -11.82 -16.91 -3.99
C ALA A 243 -10.83 -17.79 -3.22
N LEU A 244 -9.55 -17.43 -3.21
CA LEU A 244 -8.50 -18.15 -2.49
C LEU A 244 -8.67 -18.08 -0.97
N GLU A 245 -9.07 -16.92 -0.46
CA GLU A 245 -9.37 -16.75 0.96
C GLU A 245 -10.55 -17.63 1.36
N LEU A 246 -11.64 -17.67 0.59
CA LEU A 246 -12.84 -18.50 0.86
C LEU A 246 -12.57 -20.01 0.79
N GLU A 247 -11.57 -20.46 0.04
CA GLU A 247 -11.14 -21.86 0.03
C GLU A 247 -10.46 -22.28 1.34
N ASN A 248 -9.71 -21.37 1.98
CA ASN A 248 -8.88 -21.66 3.15
C ASN A 248 -9.49 -21.21 4.49
N GLN A 249 -10.80 -20.90 4.54
CA GLN A 249 -11.37 -20.18 5.68
C GLN A 249 -11.47 -20.96 6.99
N SER A 250 -11.29 -20.19 8.07
CA SER A 250 -11.67 -20.57 9.43
C SER A 250 -13.19 -20.68 9.59
N SER A 251 -13.66 -21.27 10.69
CA SER A 251 -15.09 -21.36 10.99
C SER A 251 -15.75 -20.03 11.34
N ILE A 252 -15.00 -18.92 11.45
CA ILE A 252 -15.49 -17.60 11.84
C ILE A 252 -15.12 -16.57 10.76
N LEU A 253 -16.04 -15.65 10.47
CA LEU A 253 -15.80 -14.55 9.54
C LEU A 253 -14.74 -13.58 10.07
N SER A 254 -13.58 -13.54 9.42
CA SER A 254 -12.52 -12.57 9.72
C SER A 254 -12.91 -11.15 9.27
N GLU A 255 -12.33 -10.12 9.91
CA GLU A 255 -12.59 -8.73 9.50
C GLU A 255 -12.05 -8.43 8.10
N ASN A 256 -10.88 -8.98 7.73
CA ASN A 256 -10.34 -8.88 6.37
C ASN A 256 -11.34 -9.39 5.33
N LEU A 257 -11.83 -10.61 5.51
CA LEU A 257 -12.77 -11.21 4.57
C LEU A 257 -14.10 -10.43 4.54
N ARG A 258 -14.63 -10.02 5.71
CA ARG A 258 -15.88 -9.22 5.79
C ARG A 258 -15.75 -7.92 5.02
N HIS A 259 -14.66 -7.19 5.27
CA HIS A 259 -14.39 -5.90 4.66
C HIS A 259 -14.24 -6.02 3.14
N ASP A 260 -13.52 -7.03 2.67
CA ASP A 260 -13.21 -7.17 1.26
C ASP A 260 -14.39 -7.73 0.46
N LEU A 261 -15.20 -8.64 1.04
CA LEU A 261 -16.48 -9.07 0.45
C LEU A 261 -17.45 -7.89 0.32
N SER A 262 -17.61 -7.08 1.37
CA SER A 262 -18.48 -5.90 1.33
C SER A 262 -18.05 -4.93 0.22
N TRP A 263 -16.74 -4.65 0.13
CA TRP A 263 -16.21 -3.81 -0.94
C TRP A 263 -16.41 -4.43 -2.34
N ALA A 264 -16.25 -5.75 -2.49
CA ALA A 264 -16.41 -6.44 -3.77
C ALA A 264 -17.87 -6.45 -4.24
N ILE A 265 -18.83 -6.65 -3.32
CA ILE A 265 -20.27 -6.56 -3.60
C ILE A 265 -20.60 -5.16 -4.16
N ASP A 266 -20.22 -4.11 -3.43
CA ASP A 266 -20.43 -2.71 -3.85
C ASP A 266 -19.76 -2.41 -5.20
N SER A 267 -18.55 -2.93 -5.40
CA SER A 267 -17.76 -2.69 -6.61
C SER A 267 -18.34 -3.39 -7.83
N VAL A 268 -18.82 -4.63 -7.69
CA VAL A 268 -19.50 -5.35 -8.78
C VAL A 268 -20.83 -4.65 -9.08
N GLU A 269 -21.64 -4.32 -8.08
CA GLU A 269 -22.90 -3.61 -8.29
C GLU A 269 -22.69 -2.27 -9.00
N GLY A 270 -21.73 -1.48 -8.52
CA GLY A 270 -21.36 -0.20 -9.12
C GLY A 270 -20.83 -0.36 -10.55
N HIS A 271 -20.03 -1.39 -10.83
CA HIS A 271 -19.52 -1.67 -12.17
C HIS A 271 -20.65 -1.98 -13.14
N ILE A 272 -21.54 -2.90 -12.75
CA ILE A 272 -22.69 -3.32 -13.57
C ILE A 272 -23.64 -2.16 -13.81
N SER A 273 -23.97 -1.38 -12.77
CA SER A 273 -24.91 -0.27 -12.85
C SER A 273 -24.37 0.90 -13.68
N ARG A 274 -23.06 1.21 -13.57
CA ARG A 274 -22.43 2.34 -14.26
C ARG A 274 -22.22 2.10 -15.74
N TYR A 275 -21.82 0.90 -16.12
CA TYR A 275 -21.39 0.61 -17.49
C TYR A 275 -22.49 -0.08 -18.31
N GLY A 276 -23.24 -1.01 -17.71
CA GLY A 276 -24.19 -1.84 -18.44
C GLY A 276 -23.53 -2.73 -19.50
N LYS A 277 -24.32 -3.58 -20.15
CA LYS A 277 -23.82 -4.62 -21.07
C LYS A 277 -22.98 -4.05 -22.22
N VAL A 278 -23.51 -3.03 -22.91
CA VAL A 278 -22.88 -2.46 -24.12
C VAL A 278 -21.49 -1.91 -23.82
N LYS A 279 -21.34 -1.14 -22.73
CA LYS A 279 -20.03 -0.56 -22.39
C LYS A 279 -19.06 -1.62 -21.88
N ILE A 280 -19.53 -2.63 -21.14
CA ILE A 280 -18.66 -3.75 -20.72
C ILE A 280 -18.14 -4.52 -21.94
N ILE A 281 -18.98 -4.78 -22.95
CA ILE A 281 -18.55 -5.40 -24.22
C ILE A 281 -17.45 -4.54 -24.88
N LYS A 282 -17.63 -3.22 -24.97
CA LYS A 282 -16.59 -2.32 -25.51
C LYS A 282 -15.28 -2.37 -24.72
N ARG A 283 -15.34 -2.53 -23.39
CA ARG A 283 -14.15 -2.70 -22.55
C ARG A 283 -13.45 -4.03 -22.82
N LEU A 284 -14.20 -5.13 -23.02
CA LEU A 284 -13.62 -6.42 -23.41
C LEU A 284 -13.03 -6.39 -24.83
N GLU A 285 -13.65 -5.65 -25.74
CA GLU A 285 -13.12 -5.41 -27.09
C GLU A 285 -11.80 -4.64 -27.03
N GLU A 286 -11.75 -3.52 -26.29
CA GLU A 286 -10.50 -2.80 -26.01
C GLU A 286 -9.44 -3.75 -25.44
N TRP A 287 -9.81 -4.58 -24.47
CA TRP A 287 -8.87 -5.49 -23.83
C TRP A 287 -8.33 -6.54 -24.81
N SER A 288 -9.20 -7.12 -25.64
CA SER A 288 -8.80 -8.05 -26.70
C SER A 288 -7.86 -7.38 -27.69
N ASP A 289 -8.20 -6.18 -28.17
CA ASP A 289 -7.40 -5.47 -29.17
C ASP A 289 -6.05 -5.04 -28.61
N ARG A 290 -6.01 -4.57 -27.35
CA ARG A 290 -4.76 -4.25 -26.65
C ARG A 290 -3.89 -5.49 -26.47
N THR A 291 -4.49 -6.61 -26.08
CA THR A 291 -3.76 -7.88 -25.92
C THR A 291 -3.26 -8.41 -27.27
N LYS A 292 -4.01 -8.18 -28.37
CA LYS A 292 -3.58 -8.51 -29.73
C LYS A 292 -2.39 -7.66 -30.18
N ARG A 293 -2.43 -6.33 -29.97
CA ARG A 293 -1.27 -5.46 -30.23
C ARG A 293 -0.03 -5.90 -29.43
N GLU A 294 -0.24 -6.33 -28.19
CA GLU A 294 0.82 -6.89 -27.36
C GLU A 294 1.39 -8.20 -27.92
N LEU A 295 0.53 -9.11 -28.40
CA LEU A 295 0.95 -10.34 -29.08
C LEU A 295 1.76 -10.03 -30.34
N ASP A 296 1.24 -9.16 -31.20
CA ASP A 296 1.89 -8.76 -32.46
C ASP A 296 3.27 -8.16 -32.17
N PHE A 297 3.38 -7.31 -31.14
CA PHE A 297 4.64 -6.75 -30.67
C PHE A 297 5.63 -7.85 -30.25
N TYR A 298 5.24 -8.81 -29.41
CA TYR A 298 6.17 -9.85 -28.95
C TYR A 298 6.56 -10.86 -30.03
N ILE A 299 5.67 -11.15 -30.99
CA ILE A 299 6.01 -11.93 -32.18
C ILE A 299 7.06 -11.18 -33.01
N ALA A 300 6.83 -9.88 -33.26
CA ALA A 300 7.78 -9.05 -33.99
C ALA A 300 9.13 -8.91 -33.26
N LEU A 301 9.10 -8.75 -31.92
CA LEU A 301 10.28 -8.64 -31.07
C LEU A 301 11.11 -9.93 -31.08
N LYS A 302 10.44 -11.09 -30.99
CA LYS A 302 11.09 -12.40 -31.11
C LYS A 302 11.79 -12.58 -32.47
N ASN A 303 11.22 -12.00 -33.52
CA ASN A 303 11.69 -12.12 -34.90
C ASN A 303 12.64 -10.97 -35.34
N ASP A 304 13.02 -10.05 -34.43
CA ASP A 304 13.84 -8.85 -34.72
C ASP A 304 13.30 -7.95 -35.84
N LYS A 305 11.97 -7.85 -35.95
CA LYS A 305 11.32 -7.06 -37.00
C LYS A 305 10.17 -6.25 -36.44
N VAL A 306 10.45 -5.43 -35.43
CA VAL A 306 9.44 -4.55 -34.84
C VAL A 306 9.31 -3.30 -35.68
N GLN A 307 8.10 -2.97 -36.12
CA GLN A 307 7.84 -1.76 -36.89
C GLN A 307 7.91 -0.52 -35.99
N ALA A 308 8.69 0.47 -36.39
CA ALA A 308 8.82 1.76 -35.71
C ALA A 308 8.65 2.89 -36.73
N GLY A 309 7.39 3.33 -36.94
CA GLY A 309 7.07 4.25 -38.02
C GLY A 309 7.28 3.60 -39.40
N ASP A 310 8.17 4.20 -40.20
CA ASP A 310 8.44 3.78 -41.58
C ASP A 310 9.61 2.79 -41.71
N HIS A 311 10.28 2.43 -40.61
CA HIS A 311 11.39 1.45 -40.59
C HIS A 311 11.16 0.29 -39.60
N PHE A 312 12.04 -0.71 -39.65
CA PHE A 312 12.06 -1.82 -38.71
C PHE A 312 13.23 -1.67 -37.73
N GLU A 313 12.97 -1.92 -36.45
CA GLU A 313 13.95 -2.00 -35.37
C GLU A 313 14.19 -3.46 -34.97
N THR A 314 15.44 -3.79 -34.67
CA THR A 314 15.80 -5.08 -34.07
C THR A 314 15.50 -5.08 -32.57
N SER A 315 15.50 -6.26 -31.92
CA SER A 315 15.35 -6.30 -30.45
C SER A 315 16.45 -5.53 -29.73
N MET A 316 17.68 -5.50 -30.27
CA MET A 316 18.80 -4.75 -29.69
C MET A 316 18.61 -3.23 -29.80
N ASP A 317 18.04 -2.73 -30.91
CA ASP A 317 17.74 -1.31 -31.07
C ASP A 317 16.71 -0.84 -30.04
N ILE A 318 15.65 -1.63 -29.85
CA ILE A 318 14.60 -1.34 -28.87
C ILE A 318 15.17 -1.37 -27.44
N LEU A 319 15.95 -2.40 -27.11
CA LEU A 319 16.59 -2.51 -25.81
C LEU A 319 17.51 -1.32 -25.55
N SER A 320 18.33 -0.93 -26.54
CA SER A 320 19.24 0.22 -26.43
C SER A 320 18.48 1.53 -26.24
N ARG A 321 17.38 1.75 -26.98
CA ARG A 321 16.52 2.93 -26.84
C ARG A 321 15.87 2.97 -25.45
N LYS A 322 15.38 1.84 -24.95
CA LYS A 322 14.78 1.76 -23.61
C LYS A 322 15.80 1.95 -22.50
N GLU A 323 16.99 1.38 -22.63
CA GLU A 323 18.12 1.57 -21.72
C GLU A 323 18.51 3.05 -21.67
N LYS A 324 18.63 3.70 -22.83
CA LYS A 324 18.89 5.14 -22.95
C LYS A 324 17.80 5.97 -22.27
N ALA A 325 16.52 5.71 -22.54
CA ALA A 325 15.42 6.45 -21.93
C ALA A 325 15.38 6.26 -20.39
N ARG A 326 15.64 5.03 -19.92
CA ARG A 326 15.80 4.73 -18.49
C ARG A 326 16.96 5.50 -17.88
N TYR A 327 18.12 5.49 -18.52
CA TYR A 327 19.30 6.24 -18.07
C TYR A 327 19.01 7.74 -17.98
N LEU A 328 18.43 8.33 -19.03
CA LEU A 328 18.12 9.76 -19.07
C LEU A 328 17.12 10.17 -17.98
N LEU A 329 16.04 9.40 -17.76
CA LEU A 329 15.11 9.67 -16.68
C LEU A 329 15.78 9.50 -15.30
N LYS A 330 16.52 8.41 -15.10
CA LYS A 330 17.23 8.14 -13.84
C LYS A 330 18.23 9.24 -13.53
N GLU A 331 19.06 9.63 -14.49
CA GLU A 331 20.03 10.72 -14.38
C GLU A 331 19.37 12.03 -14.01
N TYR A 332 18.27 12.38 -14.70
CA TYR A 332 17.53 13.62 -14.44
C TYR A 332 16.95 13.64 -13.01
N VAL A 333 16.26 12.56 -12.60
CA VAL A 333 15.64 12.48 -11.29
C VAL A 333 16.68 12.46 -10.17
N LEU A 334 17.76 11.69 -10.30
CA LEU A 334 18.80 11.60 -9.26
C LEU A 334 19.61 12.89 -9.16
N THR A 335 19.87 13.58 -10.28
CA THR A 335 20.44 14.93 -10.26
C THR A 335 19.53 15.90 -9.52
N LYS A 336 18.21 15.84 -9.77
CA LYS A 336 17.26 16.67 -9.03
C LYS A 336 17.18 16.30 -7.55
N GLN A 337 17.15 15.02 -7.19
CA GLN A 337 17.20 14.59 -5.79
C GLN A 337 18.49 15.03 -5.08
N LYS A 338 19.63 15.04 -5.79
CA LYS A 338 20.88 15.63 -5.29
C LYS A 338 20.73 17.13 -5.04
N GLU A 339 20.19 17.91 -5.98
CA GLU A 339 19.93 19.35 -5.78
C GLU A 339 19.05 19.59 -4.53
N VAL A 340 18.04 18.75 -4.33
CA VAL A 340 17.19 18.78 -3.12
C VAL A 340 18.00 18.50 -1.87
N TYR A 341 18.78 17.42 -1.86
CA TYR A 341 19.64 17.04 -0.73
C TYR A 341 20.57 18.20 -0.36
N GLU A 342 21.28 18.78 -1.35
CA GLU A 342 22.24 19.86 -1.14
C GLU A 342 21.59 21.16 -0.66
N TYR A 343 20.40 21.50 -1.16
CA TYR A 343 19.66 22.67 -0.72
C TYR A 343 19.26 22.55 0.76
N TRP A 344 18.65 21.42 1.13
CA TRP A 344 18.12 21.21 2.48
C TRP A 344 19.22 20.92 3.49
N ALA A 345 20.33 20.30 3.08
CA ALA A 345 21.52 20.11 3.92
C ALA A 345 22.10 21.45 4.44
N ARG A 346 21.88 22.57 3.75
CA ARG A 346 22.32 23.90 4.21
C ARG A 346 21.35 24.55 5.21
N GLN A 347 20.16 24.00 5.37
CA GLN A 347 19.14 24.53 6.28
C GLN A 347 19.37 24.03 7.72
N SER A 348 18.69 24.65 8.68
CA SER A 348 18.73 24.24 10.08
C SER A 348 18.24 22.79 10.26
N PRO A 349 18.70 22.06 11.30
CA PRO A 349 18.24 20.70 11.57
C PRO A 349 16.71 20.58 11.66
N LEU A 350 16.03 21.57 12.26
CA LEU A 350 14.57 21.60 12.31
C LEU A 350 13.95 21.69 10.91
N ASN A 351 14.46 22.57 10.03
CA ASN A 351 13.93 22.69 8.67
C ASN A 351 14.18 21.44 7.82
N ARG A 352 15.29 20.73 8.04
CA ARG A 352 15.53 19.40 7.43
C ARG A 352 14.47 18.39 7.87
N ALA A 353 14.18 18.32 9.17
CA ALA A 353 13.17 17.44 9.71
C ALA A 353 11.77 17.77 9.17
N LEU A 354 11.40 19.06 9.17
CA LEU A 354 10.10 19.52 8.65
C LEU A 354 9.93 19.19 7.17
N PHE A 355 10.97 19.42 6.35
CA PHE A 355 10.93 19.09 4.92
C PHE A 355 10.75 17.60 4.68
N SER A 356 11.53 16.76 5.37
CA SER A 356 11.43 15.31 5.24
C SER A 356 10.04 14.81 5.63
N MET A 357 9.54 15.21 6.80
CA MET A 357 8.22 14.79 7.28
C MET A 357 7.10 15.29 6.36
N GLU A 358 7.13 16.56 5.98
CA GLU A 358 6.11 17.15 5.11
C GLU A 358 6.05 16.44 3.74
N THR A 359 7.21 16.24 3.11
CA THR A 359 7.32 15.56 1.81
C THR A 359 6.83 14.11 1.89
N ILE A 360 7.22 13.36 2.95
CA ILE A 360 6.77 11.98 3.16
C ILE A 360 5.25 11.94 3.33
N LEU A 361 4.69 12.75 4.22
CA LEU A 361 3.26 12.77 4.50
C LEU A 361 2.43 13.19 3.28
N PHE A 362 2.94 14.13 2.49
CA PHE A 362 2.30 14.58 1.26
C PHE A 362 2.16 13.41 0.26
N ASN A 363 3.23 12.65 0.05
CA ASN A 363 3.29 11.63 -0.99
C ASN A 363 2.76 10.25 -0.55
N GLU A 364 2.84 9.91 0.74
CA GLU A 364 2.43 8.58 1.25
C GLU A 364 0.98 8.54 1.73
N VAL A 365 0.48 9.64 2.32
CA VAL A 365 -0.88 9.67 2.92
C VAL A 365 -1.79 10.67 2.20
N GLY A 366 -1.30 11.87 1.91
CA GLY A 366 -2.10 12.93 1.29
C GLY A 366 -3.22 13.44 2.22
N ARG A 367 -4.42 13.68 1.66
CA ARG A 367 -5.60 14.21 2.38
C ARG A 367 -6.55 13.11 2.88
N PHE A 368 -6.10 11.87 2.87
CA PHE A 368 -6.95 10.71 3.02
C PHE A 368 -7.58 10.56 4.42
N ASP A 369 -6.86 10.99 5.46
CA ASP A 369 -7.15 10.67 6.87
C ASP A 369 -8.03 11.68 7.62
N GLY A 370 -8.69 12.59 6.89
CA GLY A 370 -9.67 13.53 7.44
C GLY A 370 -9.06 14.61 8.35
N SER A 371 -9.90 15.22 9.19
CA SER A 371 -9.51 16.34 10.06
C SER A 371 -8.60 15.94 11.22
N ASP A 372 -8.74 14.71 11.72
CA ASP A 372 -8.04 14.23 12.91
C ASP A 372 -6.58 13.83 12.61
N ALA A 373 -6.28 13.63 11.32
CA ALA A 373 -4.97 13.34 10.75
C ALA A 373 -4.25 12.15 11.40
N LEU A 374 -4.99 11.11 11.80
CA LEU A 374 -4.46 10.01 12.60
C LEU A 374 -3.44 9.15 11.85
N GLU A 375 -3.64 8.94 10.55
CA GLU A 375 -2.71 8.15 9.74
C GLU A 375 -1.43 8.94 9.44
N ARG A 376 -1.56 10.24 9.14
CA ARG A 376 -0.40 11.14 9.02
C ARG A 376 0.38 11.19 10.33
N LYS A 377 -0.28 11.17 11.50
CA LYS A 377 0.41 11.15 12.79
C LYS A 377 1.25 9.89 13.00
N ASP A 378 0.69 8.72 12.70
CA ASP A 378 1.40 7.46 12.90
C ASP A 378 2.51 7.26 11.85
N VAL A 379 2.28 7.62 10.59
CA VAL A 379 3.33 7.61 9.55
C VAL A 379 4.46 8.57 9.93
N ALA A 380 4.14 9.78 10.40
CA ALA A 380 5.13 10.72 10.92
C ALA A 380 5.93 10.13 12.09
N GLN A 381 5.28 9.42 13.01
CA GLN A 381 5.97 8.74 14.10
C GLN A 381 6.90 7.62 13.60
N VAL A 382 6.50 6.87 12.56
CA VAL A 382 7.39 5.90 11.89
C VAL A 382 8.64 6.59 11.35
N VAL A 383 8.50 7.75 10.70
CA VAL A 383 9.64 8.54 10.21
C VAL A 383 10.57 8.92 11.35
N ILE A 384 10.02 9.44 12.45
CA ILE A 384 10.78 9.77 13.66
C ILE A 384 11.56 8.55 14.15
N ASN A 385 10.90 7.39 14.30
CA ASN A 385 11.54 6.16 14.77
C ASN A 385 12.70 5.73 13.86
N ARG A 386 12.51 5.82 12.54
CA ARG A 386 13.54 5.50 11.52
C ARG A 386 14.76 6.41 11.61
N THR A 387 14.65 7.63 12.13
CA THR A 387 15.83 8.50 12.32
C THR A 387 16.81 7.99 13.37
N PHE A 388 16.40 7.06 14.22
CA PHE A 388 17.23 6.46 15.27
C PHE A 388 17.78 5.07 14.90
N GLU A 389 17.56 4.61 13.66
CA GLU A 389 17.93 3.27 13.23
C GLU A 389 18.78 3.37 11.96
N ASP A 390 20.06 3.01 12.05
CA ASP A 390 21.07 3.20 11.00
C ASP A 390 20.66 2.61 9.65
N ARG A 391 19.99 1.45 9.69
CA ARG A 391 19.43 0.79 8.51
C ARG A 391 18.56 1.74 7.67
N TYR A 392 17.87 2.70 8.28
CA TYR A 392 16.97 3.63 7.62
C TYR A 392 17.55 5.02 7.42
N ASN A 393 18.48 5.46 8.26
CA ASN A 393 19.00 6.83 8.23
C ASN A 393 20.39 6.96 7.57
N GLU A 394 20.92 5.90 6.96
CA GLU A 394 22.15 5.91 6.17
C GLU A 394 21.87 5.61 4.69
N LEU A 395 22.55 6.33 3.79
CA LEU A 395 22.60 6.00 2.36
C LEU A 395 23.86 5.16 2.10
N VAL A 396 23.68 4.03 1.44
CA VAL A 396 24.73 3.05 1.12
C VAL A 396 24.94 2.96 -0.39
N GLU A 397 26.01 2.31 -0.84
CA GLU A 397 26.38 2.23 -2.26
C GLU A 397 25.30 1.65 -3.18
N ARG A 398 24.44 0.78 -2.65
CA ARG A 398 23.30 0.23 -3.41
C ARG A 398 22.16 1.22 -3.63
N ASP A 399 22.09 2.30 -2.84
CA ASP A 399 21.06 3.33 -2.98
C ASP A 399 21.45 4.21 -4.17
N SER A 400 20.58 4.34 -5.17
CA SER A 400 20.91 4.99 -6.44
C SER A 400 21.40 6.43 -6.29
N LEU A 401 20.93 7.16 -5.27
CA LEU A 401 21.36 8.53 -4.99
C LEU A 401 22.80 8.61 -4.46
N TYR A 402 23.31 7.57 -3.81
CA TYR A 402 24.61 7.60 -3.13
C TYR A 402 25.75 8.01 -4.06
N SER A 403 25.77 7.48 -5.30
CA SER A 403 26.82 7.81 -6.27
C SER A 403 26.85 9.30 -6.65
N TYR A 404 25.71 9.99 -6.61
CA TYR A 404 25.56 11.41 -6.98
C TYR A 404 25.98 12.38 -5.87
N LEU A 405 26.02 11.91 -4.61
CA LEU A 405 26.41 12.72 -3.47
C LEU A 405 27.93 13.02 -3.48
N SER A 406 28.28 14.22 -3.02
CA SER A 406 29.68 14.63 -2.86
C SER A 406 30.38 13.82 -1.77
N THR A 407 31.71 13.73 -1.84
CA THR A 407 32.54 13.08 -0.81
C THR A 407 32.29 13.65 0.59
N HIS A 408 31.97 14.94 0.68
CA HIS A 408 31.61 15.58 1.94
C HIS A 408 30.36 14.93 2.56
N PHE A 409 29.25 14.81 1.81
CA PHE A 409 28.03 14.22 2.34
C PHE A 409 28.19 12.73 2.66
N LYS A 410 28.92 11.98 1.82
CA LYS A 410 29.21 10.56 2.07
C LYS A 410 29.95 10.34 3.40
N LYS A 411 30.83 11.25 3.79
CA LYS A 411 31.60 11.17 5.05
C LYS A 411 30.82 11.66 6.27
N HIS A 412 29.86 12.57 6.10
CA HIS A 412 29.13 13.24 7.20
C HIS A 412 27.64 12.87 7.21
N GLN A 413 27.28 11.66 6.79
CA GLN A 413 25.87 11.23 6.68
C GLN A 413 25.11 11.34 8.00
N ALA A 414 25.78 11.09 9.13
CA ALA A 414 25.21 11.18 10.47
C ALA A 414 24.69 12.60 10.82
N GLU A 415 25.10 13.65 10.10
CA GLU A 415 24.59 15.01 10.28
C GLU A 415 23.24 15.25 9.58
N TYR A 416 22.81 14.34 8.72
CA TYR A 416 21.63 14.48 7.85
C TYR A 416 20.61 13.33 7.95
N PRO A 417 20.31 12.78 9.15
CA PRO A 417 19.49 11.57 9.30
C PRO A 417 18.09 11.72 8.67
N TRP A 418 17.48 12.91 8.79
CA TRP A 418 16.16 13.21 8.21
C TRP A 418 16.14 13.15 6.68
N LEU A 419 17.18 13.68 6.03
CA LEU A 419 17.26 13.67 4.57
C LEU A 419 17.55 12.26 4.06
N ASN A 420 18.42 11.53 4.78
CA ASN A 420 18.73 10.15 4.45
C ASN A 420 17.49 9.26 4.58
N VAL A 421 16.71 9.37 5.67
CA VAL A 421 15.44 8.62 5.82
C VAL A 421 14.49 8.90 4.65
N MET A 422 14.31 10.16 4.26
CA MET A 422 13.40 10.53 3.17
C MET A 422 13.87 9.98 1.81
N LEU A 423 15.17 10.01 1.54
CA LEU A 423 15.75 9.71 0.22
C LEU A 423 16.33 8.30 0.12
N LYS A 424 16.18 7.47 1.16
CA LYS A 424 16.61 6.08 1.13
C LYS A 424 15.77 5.28 0.15
N GLU A 425 16.43 4.67 -0.83
CA GLU A 425 15.77 3.91 -1.88
C GLU A 425 15.02 2.70 -1.29
N GLY A 426 13.75 2.56 -1.66
CA GLY A 426 12.91 1.44 -1.23
C GLY A 426 12.14 1.62 0.08
N GLU A 427 12.40 2.70 0.82
CA GLU A 427 11.66 3.01 2.07
C GLU A 427 10.34 3.75 1.83
N PHE A 428 10.30 4.57 0.78
CA PHE A 428 9.10 5.27 0.31
C PHE A 428 8.98 5.14 -1.20
N SER A 429 7.75 5.02 -1.69
CA SER A 429 7.48 4.73 -3.11
C SER A 429 8.02 5.80 -4.06
N PHE A 430 7.99 7.06 -3.65
CA PHE A 430 8.43 8.20 -4.44
C PHE A 430 9.96 8.34 -4.56
N THR A 431 10.75 7.52 -3.86
CA THR A 431 12.22 7.51 -3.99
C THR A 431 12.69 6.88 -5.30
N TYR A 432 11.87 5.99 -5.88
CA TYR A 432 12.16 5.38 -7.17
C TYR A 432 11.97 6.36 -8.33
N PHE A 433 12.98 6.51 -9.18
CA PHE A 433 12.97 7.45 -10.32
C PHE A 433 11.82 7.22 -11.32
N PHE A 434 11.29 6.00 -11.37
CA PHE A 434 10.21 5.61 -12.29
C PHE A 434 8.81 5.73 -11.67
N ILE A 435 8.69 6.19 -10.42
CA ILE A 435 7.40 6.48 -9.79
C ILE A 435 7.11 7.97 -9.96
N THR A 436 5.89 8.29 -10.39
CA THR A 436 5.45 9.67 -10.67
C THR A 436 5.54 10.59 -9.47
N GLY A 437 5.42 10.06 -8.25
CA GLY A 437 5.64 10.81 -7.01
C GLY A 437 7.05 11.39 -6.87
N SER A 438 8.06 10.86 -7.57
CA SER A 438 9.45 11.35 -7.49
C SER A 438 9.59 12.81 -7.91
N VAL A 439 8.78 13.26 -8.89
CA VAL A 439 8.76 14.67 -9.32
C VAL A 439 8.36 15.61 -8.18
N ARG A 440 7.53 15.14 -7.24
CA ARG A 440 7.02 15.95 -6.13
C ARG A 440 8.04 16.19 -5.03
N ILE A 441 9.18 15.47 -5.04
CA ILE A 441 10.32 15.77 -4.16
C ILE A 441 10.96 17.12 -4.55
N PHE A 442 11.13 17.36 -5.85
CA PHE A 442 11.84 18.54 -6.36
C PHE A 442 10.92 19.59 -6.99
N CYS A 443 9.68 19.24 -7.31
CA CYS A 443 8.59 20.10 -7.78
C CYS A 443 7.29 19.88 -6.95
N PRO A 444 7.24 20.37 -5.71
CA PRO A 444 6.07 20.25 -4.84
C PRO A 444 4.82 20.92 -5.43
N GLU A 445 3.64 20.37 -5.15
CA GLU A 445 2.38 20.87 -5.70
C GLU A 445 2.05 22.30 -5.22
N GLN A 446 1.88 23.23 -6.16
CA GLN A 446 1.66 24.65 -5.86
C GLN A 446 0.18 25.10 -5.90
N THR A 447 -0.76 24.16 -6.09
CA THR A 447 -2.19 24.45 -6.06
C THR A 447 -2.64 24.94 -4.68
N ARG A 448 -3.83 25.54 -4.59
CA ARG A 448 -4.40 25.95 -3.29
C ARG A 448 -4.53 24.77 -2.33
N ILE A 449 -4.89 23.60 -2.86
CA ILE A 449 -5.06 22.37 -2.08
C ILE A 449 -3.70 21.87 -1.61
N GLY A 450 -2.71 21.78 -2.51
CA GLY A 450 -1.35 21.37 -2.18
C GLY A 450 -0.73 22.25 -1.09
N LYS A 451 -0.84 23.57 -1.23
CA LYS A 451 -0.36 24.54 -0.23
C LYS A 451 -1.05 24.42 1.13
N SER A 452 -2.35 24.10 1.16
CA SER A 452 -3.07 23.82 2.41
C SER A 452 -2.50 22.58 3.09
N LEU A 453 -2.32 21.49 2.32
CA LEU A 453 -1.80 20.24 2.84
C LEU A 453 -0.36 20.37 3.36
N ILE A 454 0.51 21.10 2.64
CA ILE A 454 1.87 21.43 3.12
C ILE A 454 1.80 22.08 4.50
N ARG A 455 0.96 23.12 4.66
CA ARG A 455 0.81 23.82 5.95
C ARG A 455 0.31 22.89 7.06
N GLU A 456 -0.69 22.04 6.77
CA GLU A 456 -1.22 21.07 7.72
C GLU A 456 -0.15 20.05 8.15
N ASN A 457 0.61 19.51 7.18
CA ASN A 457 1.67 18.54 7.44
C ASN A 457 2.82 19.14 8.25
N VAL A 458 3.21 20.39 8.00
CA VAL A 458 4.22 21.08 8.80
C VAL A 458 3.74 21.33 10.22
N SER A 459 2.48 21.73 10.40
CA SER A 459 1.89 21.90 11.73
C SER A 459 1.91 20.59 12.51
N LEU A 460 1.49 19.50 11.87
CA LEU A 460 1.49 18.16 12.46
C LEU A 460 2.92 17.69 12.79
N ALA A 461 3.89 17.94 11.91
CA ALA A 461 5.29 17.61 12.15
C ALA A 461 5.85 18.40 13.35
N LEU A 462 5.55 19.69 13.46
CA LEU A 462 5.94 20.50 14.63
C LEU A 462 5.33 19.98 15.93
N ASP A 463 4.08 19.53 15.90
CA ASP A 463 3.42 18.94 17.06
C ASP A 463 4.11 17.65 17.50
N LEU A 464 4.35 16.72 16.57
CA LEU A 464 4.98 15.43 16.88
C LEU A 464 6.47 15.52 17.22
N LEU A 465 7.21 16.43 16.60
CA LEU A 465 8.61 16.65 16.97
C LEU A 465 8.75 17.25 18.38
N SER A 466 7.74 18.01 18.83
CA SER A 466 7.70 18.54 20.20
C SER A 466 7.31 17.47 21.21
N GLU A 467 6.30 16.67 20.87
CA GLU A 467 5.68 15.67 21.74
C GLU A 467 5.53 14.34 20.99
N PRO A 468 6.63 13.58 20.80
CA PRO A 468 6.57 12.31 20.08
C PRO A 468 5.88 11.22 20.90
N ASN A 469 5.25 10.29 20.19
CA ASN A 469 4.65 9.11 20.81
C ASN A 469 5.67 7.99 20.95
N HIS A 470 6.41 7.99 22.06
CA HIS A 470 7.44 6.97 22.34
C HIS A 470 6.89 5.55 22.45
N ASN A 471 5.62 5.38 22.82
CA ASN A 471 5.00 4.06 22.95
C ASN A 471 4.67 3.43 21.58
N PHE A 472 4.79 4.18 20.49
CA PHE A 472 4.53 3.69 19.14
C PHE A 472 5.83 3.45 18.40
N ASN A 473 6.37 2.23 18.52
CA ASN A 473 7.67 1.80 17.99
C ASN A 473 7.61 1.20 16.57
N ALA A 474 6.63 1.60 15.77
CA ALA A 474 6.49 1.14 14.40
C ALA A 474 7.67 1.60 13.51
N LEU A 475 8.18 0.70 12.68
CA LEU A 475 9.21 0.97 11.68
C LEU A 475 8.76 0.63 10.25
N ARG A 476 7.73 -0.20 10.08
CA ARG A 476 7.12 -0.51 8.77
C ARG A 476 5.61 -0.30 8.81
N TYR A 477 5.04 -0.02 7.66
CA TYR A 477 3.60 0.04 7.46
C TYR A 477 3.24 -0.35 6.03
N PHE A 478 2.00 -0.79 5.81
CA PHE A 478 1.42 -0.91 4.46
C PHE A 478 -0.09 -0.70 4.46
N SER A 479 -0.62 -0.43 3.27
CA SER A 479 -2.05 -0.31 2.99
C SER A 479 -2.55 -1.51 2.20
N ARG A 480 -3.39 -2.38 2.80
CA ARG A 480 -4.08 -3.44 2.05
C ARG A 480 -4.97 -2.83 0.97
N ALA A 481 -5.64 -1.72 1.26
CA ALA A 481 -6.52 -1.05 0.32
C ALA A 481 -5.82 -0.55 -0.95
N SER A 482 -4.49 -0.32 -0.89
CA SER A 482 -3.69 0.13 -2.03
C SER A 482 -2.96 -1.00 -2.75
N MET A 483 -2.90 -2.21 -2.16
CA MET A 483 -2.25 -3.38 -2.76
C MET A 483 -3.17 -4.04 -3.77
N LEU A 484 -2.64 -4.42 -4.94
CA LEU A 484 -3.41 -5.17 -5.94
C LEU A 484 -3.92 -6.47 -5.32
N GLY A 485 -5.22 -6.74 -5.48
CA GLY A 485 -5.88 -7.89 -4.86
C GLY A 485 -6.11 -7.74 -3.36
N ARG A 486 -5.75 -6.61 -2.76
CA ARG A 486 -5.88 -6.35 -1.31
C ARG A 486 -5.08 -7.37 -0.48
N ILE A 487 -4.01 -7.90 -1.06
CA ILE A 487 -3.15 -8.90 -0.42
C ILE A 487 -2.52 -8.36 0.87
N SER A 488 -2.33 -9.25 1.85
CA SER A 488 -1.63 -8.92 3.09
C SER A 488 -0.12 -9.12 2.94
N MET A 489 0.67 -8.13 3.37
CA MET A 489 2.12 -8.22 3.40
C MET A 489 2.66 -8.81 4.70
N ASP A 490 1.79 -9.12 5.68
CA ASP A 490 2.18 -9.61 7.01
C ASP A 490 3.17 -10.77 6.97
N LYS A 491 2.98 -11.72 6.03
CA LYS A 491 3.80 -12.93 5.91
C LYS A 491 5.17 -12.69 5.29
N LEU A 492 5.35 -11.58 4.58
CA LEU A 492 6.62 -11.27 3.90
C LEU A 492 7.64 -10.60 4.84
N TRP A 493 7.21 -10.11 6.00
CA TRP A 493 8.07 -9.41 6.96
C TRP A 493 8.31 -10.24 8.21
N GLY A 494 8.96 -11.40 8.06
CA GLY A 494 9.21 -12.34 9.16
C GLY A 494 10.05 -11.79 10.32
N ASP A 495 10.78 -10.68 10.12
CA ASP A 495 11.53 -9.95 11.14
C ASP A 495 10.69 -8.87 11.86
N TYR A 496 9.41 -8.73 11.51
CA TYR A 496 8.48 -7.79 12.12
C TYR A 496 7.19 -8.48 12.60
N GLN A 497 6.56 -7.86 13.59
CA GLN A 497 5.24 -8.23 14.06
C GLN A 497 4.28 -7.04 13.92
N ALA A 498 3.03 -7.35 13.60
CA ALA A 498 1.99 -6.34 13.54
C ALA A 498 1.76 -5.73 14.92
N ILE A 499 1.69 -4.40 14.98
CA ILE A 499 1.27 -3.69 16.19
C ILE A 499 -0.24 -3.87 16.34
N ALA A 500 -0.69 -4.05 17.58
CA ALA A 500 -2.11 -4.18 17.89
C ALA A 500 -2.90 -2.94 17.42
N GLU A 501 -4.14 -3.19 17.01
CA GLU A 501 -5.05 -2.14 16.57
C GLU A 501 -5.37 -1.17 17.71
N ARG A 502 -5.59 0.10 17.38
CA ARG A 502 -5.87 1.16 18.36
C ARG A 502 -7.12 1.93 17.93
N PRO A 503 -7.98 2.36 18.89
CA PRO A 503 -9.08 3.25 18.58
C PRO A 503 -8.56 4.61 18.09
N GLY A 504 -9.45 5.38 17.47
CA GLY A 504 -9.21 6.79 17.18
C GLY A 504 -9.45 7.69 18.37
N ILE A 505 -9.80 8.95 18.11
CA ILE A 505 -10.05 9.97 19.14
C ILE A 505 -11.39 9.70 19.82
N LYS A 506 -11.47 9.96 21.14
CA LYS A 506 -12.72 9.90 21.89
C LYS A 506 -13.79 10.78 21.24
N VAL A 507 -14.95 10.20 20.96
CA VAL A 507 -16.12 10.91 20.43
C VAL A 507 -16.81 11.65 21.57
N VAL A 508 -16.79 12.98 21.52
CA VAL A 508 -17.47 13.84 22.50
C VAL A 508 -18.85 14.26 21.97
N ARG A 509 -18.92 14.86 20.78
CA ARG A 509 -20.13 15.51 20.25
C ARG A 509 -21.32 14.55 20.03
N ASN A 510 -21.07 13.34 19.56
CA ASN A 510 -22.12 12.37 19.22
C ASN A 510 -22.28 11.26 20.28
N HIS A 511 -21.66 11.42 21.45
CA HIS A 511 -21.58 10.37 22.46
C HIS A 511 -22.95 9.86 22.93
N GLU A 512 -23.83 10.78 23.34
CA GLU A 512 -25.18 10.44 23.80
C GLU A 512 -26.02 9.79 22.70
N ARG A 513 -25.87 10.28 21.46
CA ARG A 513 -26.57 9.72 20.31
C ARG A 513 -26.16 8.27 20.05
N TYR A 514 -24.86 7.97 20.06
CA TYR A 514 -24.38 6.60 19.88
C TYR A 514 -24.75 5.70 21.06
N THR A 515 -24.76 6.23 22.28
CA THR A 515 -25.25 5.51 23.46
C THR A 515 -26.73 5.14 23.33
N GLY A 516 -27.56 6.07 22.83
CA GLY A 516 -28.96 5.78 22.50
C GLY A 516 -29.10 4.68 21.45
N PHE A 517 -28.34 4.74 20.36
CA PHE A 517 -28.37 3.70 19.33
C PHE A 517 -27.91 2.33 19.80
N LEU A 518 -26.91 2.27 20.68
CA LEU A 518 -26.47 1.03 21.29
C LEU A 518 -27.58 0.42 22.17
N LYS A 519 -28.25 1.24 22.99
CA LYS A 519 -29.38 0.81 23.83
C LYS A 519 -30.57 0.33 23.00
N ASP A 520 -30.84 1.00 21.89
CA ASP A 520 -31.93 0.67 20.97
C ASP A 520 -31.63 -0.53 20.06
N GLY A 521 -30.43 -1.12 20.12
CA GLY A 521 -30.02 -2.21 19.22
C GLY A 521 -29.89 -1.79 17.75
N LYS A 522 -29.67 -0.50 17.48
CA LYS A 522 -29.58 0.08 16.12
C LYS A 522 -28.17 0.02 15.51
N LEU A 523 -27.18 -0.44 16.28
CA LEU A 523 -25.80 -0.56 15.84
C LEU A 523 -25.52 -1.98 15.35
N THR A 524 -24.91 -2.11 14.17
CA THR A 524 -24.44 -3.39 13.65
C THR A 524 -23.03 -3.66 14.14
N PHE A 525 -22.81 -4.76 14.87
CA PHE A 525 -21.46 -5.21 15.24
C PHE A 525 -20.67 -5.67 14.01
N LEU A 526 -19.40 -5.29 13.92
CA LEU A 526 -18.50 -5.70 12.83
C LEU A 526 -17.45 -6.72 13.32
N TYR A 527 -16.71 -6.34 14.35
CA TYR A 527 -15.64 -7.13 14.95
C TYR A 527 -15.18 -6.51 16.26
N ASP A 528 -14.33 -7.22 16.99
CA ASP A 528 -13.63 -6.75 18.18
C ASP A 528 -12.11 -6.81 17.99
N PHE A 529 -11.39 -5.98 18.72
CA PHE A 529 -9.93 -6.01 18.77
C PHE A 529 -9.43 -5.64 20.17
N MET A 530 -8.26 -6.17 20.52
CA MET A 530 -7.58 -5.87 21.78
C MET A 530 -6.53 -4.79 21.54
N SER A 531 -6.55 -3.74 22.36
CA SER A 531 -5.51 -2.69 22.29
C SER A 531 -4.21 -3.16 22.93
N PRO A 532 -3.09 -2.44 22.71
CA PRO A 532 -1.82 -2.72 23.39
C PRO A 532 -1.93 -2.76 24.92
N GLU A 533 -2.88 -2.01 25.50
CA GLU A 533 -3.14 -1.93 26.94
C GLU A 533 -4.00 -3.10 27.46
N GLY A 534 -4.44 -4.01 26.58
CA GLY A 534 -5.28 -5.15 26.93
C GLY A 534 -6.78 -4.84 27.04
N ASP A 535 -7.21 -3.63 26.69
CA ASP A 535 -8.63 -3.30 26.66
C ASP A 535 -9.28 -3.88 25.38
N ASN A 536 -10.47 -4.49 25.54
CA ASN A 536 -11.23 -5.03 24.41
C ASN A 536 -12.19 -3.97 23.85
N TYR A 537 -12.04 -3.68 22.55
CA TYR A 537 -12.81 -2.69 21.83
C TYR A 537 -13.74 -3.36 20.82
N LEU A 538 -14.98 -2.86 20.76
CA LEU A 538 -16.02 -3.36 19.87
C LEU A 538 -16.24 -2.36 18.73
N VAL A 539 -16.20 -2.83 17.49
CA VAL A 539 -16.42 -2.00 16.31
C VAL A 539 -17.86 -2.13 15.84
N TYR A 540 -18.53 -1.00 15.74
CA TYR A 540 -19.92 -0.89 15.31
C TYR A 540 -20.06 -0.04 14.05
N GLN A 541 -21.17 -0.23 13.35
CA GLN A 541 -21.58 0.57 12.19
C GLN A 541 -23.04 1.02 12.31
N ILE A 542 -23.30 2.25 11.84
CA ILE A 542 -24.64 2.76 11.56
C ILE A 542 -24.63 3.56 10.25
N GLY A 543 -25.42 3.13 9.27
CA GLY A 543 -25.32 3.65 7.91
C GLY A 543 -23.88 3.53 7.38
N LYS A 544 -23.26 4.66 7.02
CA LYS A 544 -21.84 4.72 6.57
C LYS A 544 -20.84 5.06 7.68
N THR A 545 -21.32 5.31 8.90
CA THR A 545 -20.44 5.71 10.02
C THR A 545 -20.00 4.47 10.79
N LYS A 546 -18.69 4.32 10.98
CA LYS A 546 -18.10 3.31 11.85
C LYS A 546 -17.57 3.97 13.11
N MET A 547 -17.71 3.29 14.24
CA MET A 547 -17.24 3.76 15.54
C MET A 547 -16.72 2.60 16.38
N VAL A 548 -15.87 2.92 17.34
CA VAL A 548 -15.30 1.95 18.27
C VAL A 548 -15.88 2.23 19.65
N TYR A 549 -16.25 1.18 20.38
CA TYR A 549 -16.87 1.24 21.69
C TYR A 549 -16.04 0.44 22.70
N LEU A 550 -15.70 1.08 23.81
CA LEU A 550 -15.09 0.44 24.97
C LEU A 550 -16.15 0.22 26.05
N ALA A 551 -16.51 -1.04 26.30
CA ALA A 551 -17.57 -1.38 27.25
C ALA A 551 -17.22 -0.97 28.69
N LYS A 552 -15.94 -1.14 29.09
CA LYS A 552 -15.43 -0.88 30.44
C LYS A 552 -15.76 0.50 30.97
N ASN A 553 -15.61 1.54 30.14
CA ASN A 553 -15.90 2.94 30.51
C ASN A 553 -17.06 3.53 29.69
N LYS A 554 -17.81 2.68 28.98
CA LYS A 554 -18.93 3.05 28.10
C LYS A 554 -18.59 4.18 27.11
N THR A 555 -17.37 4.22 26.59
CA THR A 555 -16.89 5.34 25.76
C THR A 555 -16.83 4.97 24.28
N PHE A 556 -17.20 5.93 23.43
CA PHE A 556 -17.06 5.82 21.98
C PHE A 556 -15.80 6.55 21.48
N TYR A 557 -15.18 5.99 20.45
CA TYR A 557 -14.00 6.51 19.76
C TYR A 557 -14.22 6.50 18.25
N THR A 558 -13.50 7.35 17.52
CA THR A 558 -13.50 7.32 16.05
C THR A 558 -12.87 6.03 15.56
N TYR A 559 -13.37 5.52 14.43
CA TYR A 559 -12.87 4.29 13.84
C TYR A 559 -11.61 4.53 13.01
N ARG A 560 -10.60 3.68 13.22
CA ARG A 560 -9.39 3.62 12.41
C ARG A 560 -9.41 2.31 11.64
N SER A 561 -9.36 2.37 10.32
CA SER A 561 -9.44 1.16 9.51
C SER A 561 -8.08 0.47 9.44
N PRO A 562 -7.94 -0.79 9.90
CA PRO A 562 -6.69 -1.54 9.78
C PRO A 562 -6.35 -1.90 8.33
N HIS A 563 -7.28 -1.67 7.39
CA HIS A 563 -7.06 -1.92 5.96
C HIS A 563 -6.36 -0.77 5.24
N TYR A 564 -6.35 0.44 5.82
CA TYR A 564 -5.68 1.60 5.23
C TYR A 564 -4.22 1.69 5.64
N PHE A 565 -3.93 1.51 6.93
CA PHE A 565 -2.55 1.40 7.41
C PHE A 565 -2.48 0.35 8.51
N LYS A 566 -1.64 -0.65 8.28
CA LYS A 566 -1.23 -1.61 9.30
C LYS A 566 0.23 -1.39 9.60
N TYR A 567 0.58 -1.30 10.88
CA TYR A 567 1.90 -0.92 11.36
C TYR A 567 2.63 -2.09 12.01
N PHE A 568 3.96 -2.05 11.96
CA PHE A 568 4.82 -3.17 12.30
C PHE A 568 6.04 -2.73 13.10
N ALA A 569 6.31 -3.46 14.18
CA ALA A 569 7.48 -3.31 15.02
C ALA A 569 8.43 -4.50 14.82
N PRO A 570 9.76 -4.31 14.96
CA PRO A 570 10.71 -5.40 14.82
C PRO A 570 10.55 -6.44 15.96
N VAL A 571 10.70 -7.73 15.65
CA VAL A 571 10.61 -8.83 16.65
C VAL A 571 11.84 -8.87 17.56
N THR A 572 13.01 -8.49 17.03
CA THR A 572 14.29 -8.37 17.74
C THR A 572 14.95 -7.04 17.39
N LYS A 573 15.81 -6.47 18.26
CA LYS A 573 16.63 -5.30 17.89
C LYS A 573 17.35 -5.59 16.58
N LEU A 574 17.19 -4.71 15.59
CA LEU A 574 17.70 -4.92 14.24
C LEU A 574 19.23 -4.99 14.29
N SER A 575 19.81 -6.11 13.86
CA SER A 575 21.27 -6.26 13.72
C SER A 575 21.77 -5.43 12.53
N HIS A 576 23.01 -4.92 12.61
CA HIS A 576 23.65 -4.06 11.60
C HIS A 576 23.89 -4.70 10.22
N SER A 577 23.52 -5.98 10.04
CA SER A 577 23.66 -6.67 8.76
C SER A 577 22.30 -6.77 8.05
N PRO A 578 22.17 -6.28 6.80
CA PRO A 578 20.94 -6.46 6.06
C PRO A 578 20.80 -7.95 5.71
N LYS A 579 20.01 -8.69 6.50
CA LYS A 579 19.26 -9.80 5.92
C LYS A 579 18.31 -9.19 4.89
N LYS A 580 18.19 -9.85 3.73
CA LYS A 580 17.45 -9.41 2.53
C LYS A 580 16.18 -8.61 2.91
N PRO A 581 15.90 -7.48 2.22
CA PRO A 581 14.92 -6.48 2.64
C PRO A 581 13.50 -7.02 2.86
#